data_AF-A0A8T2IC31-F1
#
_entry.id   AF-A0A8T2IC31-F1
#
_cell.length_a   1.000
_cell.length_b   1.000
_cell.length_c   1.000
_cell.angle_alpha   90.00
_cell.angle_beta   90.00
_cell.angle_gamma   90.00
#
_symmetry.space_group_name_H-M   'P 1'
#
loop_
_entity.id
_entity.type
_entity.pdbx_description
1 polymer ?
#
loop_
_entity_poly.entity_id
_entity_poly.type
_entity_poly.pdbx_seq_one_letter_code
_entity_poly.pdbx_strand_id
1 'polypeptide(L)'
;MTIPVCCVSPMTFPVCCRSIMTIPVCCVSPMTFPVCCRSIMTIPVCCDNSCCCDSSMTFPVCCSHIMTIPICCDSPMASPVCCRCIMTIPICCVSPMTFPVCCRCIMTIPICCDSPCAVDVSCNPYCCDSP
;
A
#
# COMPACT_ATOMS: atom_id res chain seq x y z
N MET A 1 -2.58 -14.89 -9.64
CA MET A 1 -1.61 -14.42 -10.66
C MET A 1 -0.58 -13.56 -9.96
N THR A 2 0.69 -13.63 -10.37
CA THR A 2 1.76 -12.80 -9.78
C THR A 2 2.36 -11.91 -10.85
N ILE A 3 2.50 -10.61 -10.57
CA ILE A 3 3.19 -9.66 -11.45
C ILE A 3 4.26 -8.94 -10.61
N PRO A 4 5.54 -9.33 -10.70
CA PRO A 4 6.61 -8.58 -10.08
C PRO A 4 6.83 -7.26 -10.82
N VAL A 5 6.99 -6.18 -10.05
CA VAL A 5 7.27 -4.85 -10.60
C VAL A 5 8.56 -4.32 -9.97
N CYS A 6 9.56 -4.09 -10.82
CA CYS A 6 10.83 -3.51 -10.45
C CYS A 6 11.05 -2.20 -11.21
N CYS A 7 11.34 -1.11 -10.51
CA CYS A 7 11.55 0.19 -11.15
C CYS A 7 12.81 0.89 -10.67
N VAL A 8 13.67 1.26 -11.62
CA VAL A 8 14.88 2.07 -11.43
C VAL A 8 14.72 3.52 -11.88
N SER A 9 13.62 3.81 -12.57
CA SER A 9 13.22 5.14 -13.02
C SER A 9 11.76 5.42 -12.65
N PRO A 10 11.36 6.70 -12.52
CA PRO A 10 10.02 7.06 -12.10
C PRO A 10 8.95 6.39 -12.98
N MET A 11 7.98 5.74 -12.37
CA MET A 11 6.97 4.95 -13.08
C MET A 11 5.58 5.10 -12.48
N THR A 12 4.56 5.06 -13.34
CA THR A 12 3.17 4.80 -12.95
C THR A 12 2.73 3.46 -13.51
N PHE A 13 2.19 2.58 -12.65
CA PHE A 13 1.72 1.25 -13.07
C PHE A 13 0.32 0.96 -12.51
N PRO A 14 -0.74 1.20 -13.29
CA PRO A 14 -2.11 0.91 -12.88
C PRO A 14 -2.44 -0.57 -13.00
N VAL A 15 -3.13 -1.12 -12.01
CA VAL A 15 -3.56 -2.52 -12.01
C VAL A 15 -5.04 -2.65 -11.66
N CYS A 16 -5.75 -3.42 -12.48
CA CYS A 16 -7.15 -3.78 -12.25
C CYS A 16 -7.30 -5.29 -12.32
N CYS A 17 -7.83 -5.90 -11.27
CA CYS A 17 -8.05 -7.34 -11.21
C CYS A 17 -9.40 -7.72 -10.59
N ARG A 18 -10.01 -8.78 -11.13
CA ARG A 18 -11.27 -9.33 -10.61
C ARG A 18 -11.07 -10.49 -9.64
N SER A 19 -9.91 -11.14 -9.70
CA SER A 19 -9.58 -12.36 -8.96
C SER A 19 -8.32 -12.18 -8.12
N ILE A 20 -7.80 -13.27 -7.57
CA ILE A 20 -6.64 -13.29 -6.68
C ILE A 20 -5.37 -12.82 -7.40
N MET A 21 -4.74 -11.78 -6.85
CA MET A 21 -3.50 -11.22 -7.39
C MET A 21 -2.46 -10.94 -6.32
N THR A 22 -1.20 -11.23 -6.64
CA THR A 22 -0.04 -10.84 -5.84
C THR A 22 0.88 -9.96 -6.67
N ILE A 23 1.33 -8.84 -6.12
CA ILE A 23 2.21 -7.90 -6.84
C ILE A 23 3.36 -7.50 -5.92
N PRO A 24 4.49 -8.22 -5.94
CA PRO A 24 5.69 -7.75 -5.27
C PRO A 24 6.22 -6.52 -6.01
N VAL A 25 6.40 -5.42 -5.27
CA VAL A 25 6.91 -4.16 -5.78
C VAL A 25 8.25 -3.87 -5.12
N CYS A 26 9.29 -3.71 -5.93
CA CYS A 26 10.61 -3.27 -5.51
C CYS A 26 11.02 -2.04 -6.31
N CYS A 27 11.20 -0.90 -5.65
CA CYS A 27 11.50 0.35 -6.34
C CYS A 27 12.59 1.12 -5.62
N VAL A 28 13.53 1.67 -6.40
CA VAL A 28 14.50 2.65 -5.92
C VAL A 28 14.07 4.08 -6.27
N SER A 29 13.24 4.26 -7.28
CA SER A 29 12.79 5.59 -7.74
C SER A 29 11.31 5.86 -7.42
N PRO A 30 10.85 7.13 -7.49
CA PRO A 30 9.47 7.48 -7.16
C PRO A 30 8.48 6.69 -8.01
N MET A 31 7.51 6.04 -7.36
CA MET A 31 6.50 5.25 -8.06
C MET A 31 5.10 5.66 -7.64
N THR A 32 4.18 5.64 -8.60
CA THR A 32 2.75 5.69 -8.35
C THR A 32 2.09 4.39 -8.79
N PHE A 33 1.40 3.72 -7.89
CA PHE A 33 0.86 2.38 -8.16
C PHE A 33 -0.62 2.27 -7.77
N PRO A 34 -1.54 2.75 -8.63
CA PRO A 34 -2.96 2.66 -8.37
C PRO A 34 -3.46 1.24 -8.61
N VAL A 35 -4.11 0.64 -7.61
CA VAL A 35 -4.63 -0.73 -7.73
C VAL A 35 -6.10 -0.82 -7.35
N CYS A 36 -6.85 -1.52 -8.19
CA CYS A 36 -8.26 -1.84 -7.97
C CYS A 36 -8.47 -3.35 -8.07
N CYS A 37 -8.90 -3.97 -6.96
CA CYS A 37 -9.17 -5.41 -6.88
C CYS A 37 -10.58 -5.70 -6.34
N ARG A 38 -11.28 -6.66 -6.95
CA ARG A 38 -12.61 -7.10 -6.43
C ARG A 38 -12.55 -8.23 -5.43
N SER A 39 -11.47 -9.01 -5.38
CA SER A 39 -11.41 -10.24 -4.60
C SER A 39 -10.29 -10.19 -3.56
N ILE A 40 -9.19 -10.91 -3.77
CA ILE A 40 -8.07 -10.97 -2.85
C ILE A 40 -6.85 -10.32 -3.50
N MET A 41 -6.16 -9.47 -2.75
CA MET A 41 -4.96 -8.82 -3.23
C MET A 41 -3.87 -8.79 -2.18
N THR A 42 -2.66 -9.14 -2.59
CA THR A 42 -1.46 -9.03 -1.76
C THR A 42 -0.41 -8.19 -2.47
N ILE A 43 0.06 -7.11 -1.84
CA ILE A 43 1.12 -6.25 -2.41
C ILE A 43 2.26 -6.12 -1.39
N PRO A 44 3.27 -6.99 -1.42
CA PRO A 44 4.51 -6.75 -0.72
C PRO A 44 5.25 -5.58 -1.37
N VAL A 45 5.55 -4.55 -0.58
CA VAL A 45 6.35 -3.40 -1.00
C VAL A 45 7.66 -3.41 -0.24
N CYS A 46 8.77 -3.45 -0.97
CA CYS A 46 10.11 -3.33 -0.41
C CYS A 46 10.85 -2.17 -1.09
N CYS A 47 11.31 -1.20 -0.30
CA CYS A 47 12.15 -0.10 -0.77
C CYS A 47 13.42 -0.06 0.06
N ASP A 48 14.46 -0.75 -0.41
CA ASP A 48 15.78 -0.78 0.24
C ASP A 48 16.62 0.41 -0.18
N ASN A 49 17.19 1.11 0.81
CA ASN A 49 18.01 2.31 0.62
C ASN A 49 19.45 2.03 0.15
N SER A 50 19.77 0.79 -0.25
CA SER A 50 21.12 0.41 -0.72
C SER A 50 21.60 1.17 -1.96
N CYS A 51 20.72 1.97 -2.57
CA CYS A 51 21.07 2.94 -3.60
C CYS A 51 20.33 4.26 -3.31
N CYS A 52 20.91 5.12 -2.47
CA CYS A 52 20.65 6.56 -2.32
C CYS A 52 19.34 7.10 -2.95
N CYS A 53 18.18 6.88 -2.34
CA CYS A 53 16.93 7.42 -2.90
C CYS A 53 16.04 8.04 -1.82
N ASP A 54 16.01 9.37 -1.81
CA ASP A 54 14.95 10.21 -1.19
C ASP A 54 13.65 10.15 -2.02
N SER A 55 13.23 8.95 -2.43
CA SER A 55 12.11 8.81 -3.37
C SER A 55 10.79 8.55 -2.64
N SER A 56 9.84 9.46 -2.86
CA SER A 56 8.47 9.34 -2.34
C SER A 56 7.69 8.29 -3.12
N MET A 57 7.00 7.40 -2.41
CA MET A 57 6.15 6.37 -3.02
C MET A 57 4.67 6.65 -2.74
N THR A 58 3.83 6.50 -3.77
CA THR A 58 2.38 6.68 -3.64
C THR A 58 1.60 5.45 -4.09
N PHE A 59 0.85 4.83 -3.18
CA PHE A 59 0.06 3.62 -3.47
C PHE A 59 -1.41 3.81 -3.10
N PRO A 60 -2.24 4.33 -4.02
CA PRO A 60 -3.69 4.32 -3.83
C PRO A 60 -4.23 2.92 -4.13
N VAL A 61 -4.80 2.28 -3.13
CA VAL A 61 -5.26 0.90 -3.26
C VAL A 61 -6.73 0.77 -2.85
N CYS A 62 -7.53 0.17 -3.73
CA CYS A 62 -8.93 -0.15 -3.49
C CYS A 62 -9.17 -1.66 -3.61
N CYS A 63 -9.66 -2.30 -2.54
CA CYS A 63 -10.10 -3.69 -2.58
C CYS A 63 -11.53 -3.89 -2.04
N SER A 64 -12.30 -4.76 -2.68
CA SER A 64 -13.68 -5.05 -2.25
C SER A 64 -13.79 -6.18 -1.23
N HIS A 65 -12.74 -6.98 -1.00
CA HIS A 65 -12.82 -8.15 -0.12
C HIS A 65 -11.62 -8.24 0.83
N ILE A 66 -10.50 -8.80 0.38
CA ILE A 66 -9.34 -9.05 1.25
C ILE A 66 -8.14 -8.34 0.67
N MET A 67 -7.44 -7.59 1.52
CA MET A 67 -6.22 -6.90 1.15
C MET A 67 -5.13 -7.12 2.18
N THR A 68 -3.95 -7.49 1.72
CA THR A 68 -2.75 -7.57 2.55
C THR A 68 -1.63 -6.76 1.91
N ILE A 69 -1.09 -5.76 2.61
CA ILE A 69 0.01 -4.94 2.11
C ILE A 69 1.14 -4.93 3.15
N PRO A 70 2.10 -5.88 3.08
CA PRO A 70 3.34 -5.76 3.83
C PRO A 70 4.22 -4.67 3.25
N ILE A 71 4.70 -3.77 4.10
CA ILE A 71 5.50 -2.62 3.72
C ILE A 71 6.78 -2.63 4.54
N CYS A 72 7.92 -2.67 3.84
CA CYS A 72 9.25 -2.46 4.40
C CYS A 72 9.94 -1.35 3.61
N CYS A 73 10.09 -0.16 4.19
CA CYS A 73 10.62 1.00 3.47
C CYS A 73 11.53 1.88 4.34
N ASP A 74 12.66 2.27 3.78
CA ASP A 74 13.54 3.29 4.39
C ASP A 74 13.30 4.69 3.82
N SER A 75 12.38 4.86 2.86
CA SER A 75 12.00 6.15 2.25
C SER A 75 10.58 6.59 2.62
N PRO A 76 10.28 7.91 2.56
CA PRO A 76 8.94 8.42 2.90
C PRO A 76 7.87 7.89 1.95
N MET A 77 6.71 7.52 2.51
CA MET A 77 5.62 6.93 1.75
C MET A 77 4.25 7.53 2.12
N ALA A 78 3.40 7.66 1.12
CA ALA A 78 2.00 8.01 1.25
C ALA A 78 1.11 6.96 0.58
N SER A 79 0.22 6.32 1.33
CA SER A 79 -0.61 5.23 0.77
C SER A 79 -2.04 5.32 1.26
N PRO A 80 -2.92 5.97 0.49
CA PRO A 80 -4.35 5.92 0.76
C PRO A 80 -4.90 4.54 0.42
N VAL A 81 -5.47 3.86 1.42
CA VAL A 81 -5.98 2.50 1.24
C VAL A 81 -7.43 2.41 1.65
N CYS A 82 -8.25 1.89 0.72
CA CYS A 82 -9.67 1.65 0.89
C CYS A 82 -9.96 0.15 0.78
N CYS A 83 -10.54 -0.46 1.82
CA CYS A 83 -11.00 -1.84 1.76
C CYS A 83 -12.40 -2.03 2.33
N ARG A 84 -13.26 -2.78 1.61
CA ARG A 84 -14.64 -3.04 2.04
C ARG A 84 -14.82 -4.17 3.06
N CYS A 85 -13.90 -5.13 3.21
CA CYS A 85 -14.11 -6.20 4.20
C CYS A 85 -12.92 -6.33 5.16
N ILE A 86 -11.82 -6.94 4.72
CA ILE A 86 -10.69 -7.29 5.58
C ILE A 86 -9.42 -6.66 5.03
N MET A 87 -8.66 -6.00 5.90
CA MET A 87 -7.41 -5.41 5.47
C MET A 87 -6.33 -5.48 6.55
N THR A 88 -5.15 -5.93 6.12
CA THR A 88 -4.00 -6.20 6.99
C THR A 88 -2.76 -5.52 6.40
N ILE A 89 -2.13 -4.63 7.17
CA ILE A 89 -0.95 -3.89 6.69
C ILE A 89 0.13 -3.90 7.76
N PRO A 90 1.06 -4.87 7.72
CA PRO A 90 2.26 -4.77 8.52
C PRO A 90 3.21 -3.73 7.91
N ILE A 91 3.63 -2.78 8.73
CA ILE A 91 4.49 -1.67 8.33
C ILE A 91 5.78 -1.70 9.17
N CYS A 92 6.92 -1.73 8.49
CA CYS A 92 8.25 -1.55 9.06
C CYS A 92 8.96 -0.42 8.31
N CYS A 93 9.13 0.76 8.93
CA CYS A 93 9.73 1.92 8.26
C CYS A 93 10.69 2.72 9.14
N VAL A 94 11.79 3.20 8.56
CA VAL A 94 12.74 4.08 9.27
C VAL A 94 12.43 5.56 9.05
N SER A 95 11.69 5.92 8.00
CA SER A 95 11.38 7.30 7.59
C SER A 95 9.89 7.64 7.71
N PRO A 96 9.52 8.94 7.69
CA PRO A 96 8.17 9.38 7.98
C PRO A 96 7.15 8.82 6.98
N MET A 97 5.99 8.46 7.51
CA MET A 97 4.98 7.72 6.76
C MET A 97 3.59 8.28 7.03
N THR A 98 2.81 8.46 5.96
CA THR A 98 1.42 8.92 6.03
C THR A 98 0.49 7.89 5.41
N PHE A 99 -0.44 7.37 6.21
CA PHE A 99 -1.25 6.24 5.79
C PHE A 99 -2.73 6.46 6.15
N PRO A 100 -3.51 7.11 5.26
CA PRO A 100 -4.94 7.22 5.44
C PRO A 100 -5.65 5.92 5.04
N VAL A 101 -6.41 5.36 5.98
CA VAL A 101 -7.13 4.11 5.84
C VAL A 101 -8.62 4.34 5.90
N CYS A 102 -9.32 3.78 4.93
CA CYS A 102 -10.77 3.66 4.91
C CYS A 102 -11.21 2.19 4.87
N CYS A 103 -11.99 1.78 5.86
CA CYS A 103 -12.36 0.38 6.11
C CYS A 103 -13.85 0.25 6.44
N ARG A 104 -14.50 -0.85 6.03
CA ARG A 104 -15.89 -1.13 6.42
C ARG A 104 -16.02 -2.12 7.59
N CYS A 105 -15.11 -3.09 7.74
CA CYS A 105 -15.27 -4.17 8.73
C CYS A 105 -14.04 -4.40 9.60
N ILE A 106 -12.97 -5.03 9.09
CA ILE A 106 -11.87 -5.54 9.92
C ILE A 106 -10.54 -4.96 9.45
N MET A 107 -9.77 -4.45 10.41
CA MET A 107 -8.49 -3.80 10.19
C MET A 107 -7.44 -4.26 11.19
N THR A 108 -6.25 -4.58 10.67
CA THR A 108 -5.07 -4.87 11.49
C THR A 108 -3.84 -4.18 10.90
N ILE A 109 -3.24 -3.25 11.63
CA ILE A 109 -2.07 -2.49 11.19
C ILE A 109 -0.99 -2.58 12.28
N PRO A 110 -0.13 -3.61 12.30
CA PRO A 110 1.05 -3.60 13.15
C PRO A 110 2.10 -2.66 12.55
N ILE A 111 2.57 -1.70 13.34
CA ILE A 111 3.49 -0.65 12.92
C ILE A 111 4.76 -0.71 13.77
N CYS A 112 5.90 -0.80 13.10
CA CYS A 112 7.22 -0.63 13.67
C CYS A 112 7.89 0.53 12.92
N CYS A 113 7.98 1.71 13.55
CA CYS A 113 8.65 2.86 12.96
C CYS A 113 9.68 3.47 13.91
N ASP A 114 10.86 3.82 13.38
CA ASP A 114 11.90 4.56 14.11
C ASP A 114 11.77 6.10 13.97
N SER A 115 10.74 6.57 13.26
CA SER A 115 10.48 7.98 12.96
C SER A 115 8.97 8.26 12.93
N PRO A 116 8.51 9.53 12.73
CA PRO A 116 7.10 9.86 12.92
C PRO A 116 6.21 9.20 11.86
N CYS A 117 5.35 8.29 12.33
CA CYS A 117 4.33 7.60 11.53
C CYS A 117 2.95 8.16 11.88
N ALA A 118 2.26 8.71 10.87
CA ALA A 118 0.90 9.22 10.97
C ALA A 118 -0.05 8.26 10.24
N VAL A 119 -0.89 7.57 11.01
CA VAL A 119 -1.91 6.67 10.47
C VAL A 119 -3.27 7.23 10.86
N ASP A 120 -4.05 7.61 9.86
CA ASP A 120 -5.42 8.07 10.05
C ASP A 120 -6.36 6.94 9.63
N VAL A 121 -7.16 6.43 10.56
CA VAL A 121 -8.03 5.26 10.31
C VAL A 121 -9.48 5.69 10.47
N SER A 122 -10.22 5.63 9.37
CA SER A 122 -11.66 5.84 9.35
C SER A 122 -12.37 4.54 8.98
N CYS A 123 -12.89 3.84 9.99
CA CYS A 123 -13.77 2.70 9.77
C CYS A 123 -15.23 3.14 9.90
N ASN A 124 -15.91 3.34 8.76
CA ASN A 124 -17.34 3.63 8.70
C ASN A 124 -17.99 2.71 7.66
N PRO A 125 -19.18 2.15 7.91
CA PRO A 125 -19.98 1.46 6.90
C PRO A 125 -20.12 2.21 5.56
N TYR A 126 -19.99 3.54 5.56
CA TYR A 126 -20.17 4.39 4.37
C TYR A 126 -18.86 4.89 3.72
N CYS A 127 -17.67 4.54 4.26
CA CYS A 127 -16.38 5.08 3.76
C CYS A 127 -16.08 4.71 2.29
N CYS A 128 -16.69 3.66 1.74
CA CYS A 128 -16.46 3.18 0.37
C CYS A 128 -17.65 3.42 -0.58
N ASP A 129 -18.59 4.29 -0.17
CA ASP A 129 -19.82 4.61 -0.92
C ASP A 129 -19.79 6.02 -1.55
N SER A 130 -18.66 6.73 -1.50
CA SER A 130 -18.49 7.97 -2.26
C SER A 130 -18.11 7.66 -3.72
N PRO A 131 -18.76 8.31 -4.71
CA PRO A 131 -18.52 8.09 -6.14
C PRO A 131 -17.13 8.54 -6.60
#